data_AF-A0A059DBQ8-F1
#
_entry.id   AF-A0A059DBQ8-F1
#
_cell.length_a   1.000
_cell.length_b   1.000
_cell.length_c   1.000
_cell.angle_alpha   90.00
_cell.angle_beta   90.00
_cell.angle_gamma   90.00
#
_symmetry.space_group_name_H-M   'P 1'
#
loop_
_entity.id
_entity.type
_entity.pdbx_description
1 polymer ?
#
loop_
_entity_poly.entity_id
_entity_poly.type
_entity_poly.pdbx_seq_one_letter_code
_entity_poly.pdbx_strand_id
1 'polypeptide(L)' 'MEKSKRLFLKSKRSFRRHLPPIQSGDRIDYRNMSLISRFISEQGKILSRRVNRLTLKQQRFLKPAN' A
#
# COMPACT_ATOMS: atom_id res chain seq x y z
N MET A 1 -43.99 4.16 30.70
CA MET A 1 -42.92 4.83 29.93
C MET A 1 -41.63 4.06 30.17
N GLU A 2 -41.16 3.26 29.22
CA GLU A 2 -39.75 2.86 29.19
C GLU A 2 -39.37 2.60 27.73
N LYS A 3 -38.84 3.63 27.08
CA LYS A 3 -38.31 3.55 25.72
C LYS A 3 -36.95 2.86 25.83
N SER A 4 -36.90 1.56 25.54
CA SER A 4 -35.64 0.83 25.44
C SER A 4 -34.79 1.43 24.31
N LYS A 5 -33.73 2.15 24.71
CA LYS A 5 -32.74 2.74 23.83
C LYS A 5 -32.00 1.60 23.12
N ARG A 6 -32.44 1.22 21.93
CA ARG A 6 -31.71 0.27 21.07
C ARG A 6 -30.33 0.87 20.78
N LEU A 7 -29.32 0.39 21.48
CA LEU A 7 -27.93 0.69 21.16
C LEU A 7 -27.66 0.06 19.79
N PHE A 8 -27.50 0.89 18.76
CA PHE A 8 -27.05 0.44 17.45
C PHE A 8 -25.62 -0.07 17.58
N LEU A 9 -25.47 -1.35 17.94
CA LEU A 9 -24.21 -2.06 17.89
C LEU A 9 -23.87 -2.29 16.41
N LYS A 10 -23.25 -1.29 15.79
CA LYS A 10 -22.73 -1.40 14.43
C LYS A 10 -21.70 -2.53 14.46
N SER A 11 -21.92 -3.60 13.68
CA SER A 11 -20.92 -4.65 13.54
C SER A 11 -19.61 -3.99 13.15
N LYS A 12 -18.52 -4.34 13.84
CA LYS A 12 -17.18 -3.89 13.42
C LYS A 12 -16.92 -4.53 12.08
N ARG A 13 -17.33 -3.84 11.01
CA ARG A 13 -17.08 -4.22 9.62
C ARG A 13 -15.60 -4.51 9.56
N SER A 14 -15.24 -5.77 9.31
CA SER A 14 -13.84 -6.13 9.17
C SER A 14 -13.31 -5.22 8.08
N PHE A 15 -12.38 -4.34 8.44
CA PHE A 15 -11.64 -3.59 7.45
C PHE A 15 -10.92 -4.67 6.64
N ARG A 16 -11.51 -5.10 5.52
CA ARG A 16 -10.84 -5.96 4.54
C ARG A 16 -9.68 -5.11 4.03
N ARG A 17 -8.56 -5.18 4.74
CA ARG A 17 -7.30 -4.58 4.31
C ARG A 17 -6.97 -5.31 3.04
N HIS A 18 -7.06 -4.59 1.92
CA HIS A 18 -6.62 -5.08 0.65
C HIS A 18 -5.15 -5.47 0.81
N LEU A 19 -4.83 -6.74 0.64
CA LEU A 19 -3.46 -7.20 0.72
C LEU A 19 -2.64 -6.47 -0.36
N PRO A 20 -1.42 -6.00 -0.04
CA PRO A 20 -0.55 -5.45 -1.06
C PRO A 20 -0.26 -6.54 -2.11
N PRO A 21 -0.28 -6.21 -3.42
CA PRO A 21 -0.02 -7.18 -4.49
C PRO A 21 1.42 -7.70 -4.52
N ILE A 22 2.32 -7.08 -3.76
CA ILE A 22 3.73 -7.49 -3.66
C ILE A 22 3.87 -8.41 -2.45
N GLN A 23 4.17 -9.68 -2.72
CA GLN A 23 4.62 -10.62 -1.70
C GLN A 23 5.96 -10.12 -1.15
N SER A 24 6.10 -10.14 0.17
CA SER A 24 7.30 -9.71 0.90
C SER A 24 8.59 -10.48 0.55
N GLY A 25 8.57 -11.38 -0.44
CA GLY A 25 9.71 -12.18 -0.92
C GLY A 25 10.55 -11.49 -2.00
N ASP A 26 9.98 -10.55 -2.75
CA ASP A 26 10.73 -9.81 -3.78
C ASP A 26 11.59 -8.72 -3.12
N ARG A 27 12.89 -9.02 -2.98
CA ARG A 27 13.89 -8.03 -2.54
C ARG A 27 14.01 -6.95 -3.63
N ILE A 28 13.66 -5.72 -3.26
CA ILE A 28 13.78 -4.55 -4.13
C ILE A 28 15.26 -4.14 -4.13
N ASP A 29 16.03 -4.72 -5.06
CA ASP A 29 17.41 -4.38 -5.34
C ASP A 29 17.50 -3.51 -6.60
N TYR A 30 18.42 -2.54 -6.62
CA TYR A 30 18.69 -1.68 -7.79
C TYR A 30 19.15 -2.47 -9.04
N ARG A 31 19.59 -3.71 -8.85
CA ARG A 31 20.03 -4.62 -9.92
C ARG A 31 18.86 -5.21 -10.71
N ASN A 32 17.65 -5.25 -10.13
CA ASN A 32 16.48 -5.84 -10.75
C ASN A 32 15.74 -4.81 -11.63
N MET A 33 16.28 -4.55 -12.82
CA MET A 33 15.73 -3.60 -13.80
C MET A 33 14.27 -3.90 -14.18
N SER A 34 13.89 -5.19 -14.21
CA SER A 34 12.53 -5.66 -14.53
C SER A 34 11.48 -5.27 -13.48
N LEU A 35 11.89 -5.15 -12.20
CA LEU A 35 11.00 -4.69 -11.12
C LEU A 35 10.96 -3.17 -11.05
N ILE A 36 12.12 -2.52 -11.22
CA ILE A 36 12.25 -1.06 -11.15
C ILE A 36 11.44 -0.37 -12.26
N SER A 37 11.51 -0.89 -13.48
CA SER A 37 10.76 -0.37 -14.63
C SER A 37 9.24 -0.36 -14.42
N ARG A 38 8.69 -1.25 -13.58
CA ARG A 38 7.25 -1.27 -13.24
C ARG A 38 6.83 -0.13 -12.32
N PHE A 39 7.77 0.47 -11.59
CA PHE A 39 7.51 1.52 -10.60
C PHE A 39 7.91 2.91 -11.07
N ILE A 40 8.41 3.03 -12.30
CA ILE A 40 8.85 4.27 -12.93
C ILE A 40 7.94 4.57 -14.14
N SER A 41 7.61 5.84 -14.35
CA SER A 41 6.91 6.29 -15.56
C SER A 41 7.81 6.19 -16.80
N GLU A 42 7.24 6.23 -18.00
CA GLU A 42 8.01 6.36 -19.24
C GLU A 42 9.03 7.52 -19.23
N GLN A 43 8.71 8.64 -18.55
CA GLN A 43 9.60 9.79 -18.40
C GLN A 43 10.65 9.67 -17.29
N GLY A 44 10.82 8.50 -16.66
CA GLY A 44 11.81 8.30 -15.59
C GLY A 44 11.40 8.80 -14.19
N LYS A 45 10.16 9.27 -14.00
CA LYS A 45 9.65 9.71 -12.68
C LYS A 45 9.23 8.51 -11.83
N ILE A 46 9.58 8.53 -10.55
CA ILE A 46 9.13 7.52 -9.58
C ILE A 46 7.62 7.67 -9.36
N LEU A 47 6.86 6.60 -9.60
CA LEU A 47 5.42 6.58 -9.39
C LEU A 47 5.06 6.66 -7.90
N SER A 48 3.85 7.17 -7.63
CA SER A 48 3.38 7.34 -6.25
C SER A 48 3.06 6.00 -5.57
N ARG A 49 3.23 5.95 -4.25
CA ARG A 49 2.91 4.77 -3.42
C ARG A 49 1.47 4.27 -3.57
N ARG A 50 0.52 5.18 -3.83
CA ARG A 50 -0.91 4.83 -3.99
C ARG A 50 -1.15 3.99 -5.24
N VAL A 51 -0.41 4.28 -6.31
CA VAL A 51 -0.47 3.55 -7.59
C VAL A 51 0.25 2.21 -7.45
N ASN A 52 1.47 2.22 -6.90
CA ASN A 52 2.30 1.02 -6.78
C ASN A 52 1.84 0.05 -5.69
N ARG A 53 0.91 0.48 -4.81
CA ARG A 53 0.43 -0.27 -3.64
C ARG A 53 1.56 -0.83 -2.76
N LEU A 54 2.67 -0.10 -2.70
CA LEU A 54 3.86 -0.44 -1.93
C LEU A 54 3.69 -0.09 -0.44
N THR A 55 4.41 -0.82 0.41
CA THR A 55 4.54 -0.44 1.82
C THR A 55 5.36 0.86 1.95
N LEU A 56 5.18 1.60 3.05
CA LEU A 56 5.91 2.85 3.27
C LEU A 56 7.43 2.62 3.38
N LYS A 57 7.84 1.48 3.96
CA LYS A 57 9.24 1.07 4.06
C LYS A 57 9.86 0.85 2.67
N GLN A 58 9.17 0.12 1.79
CA GLN A 58 9.60 -0.11 0.41
C GLN A 58 9.70 1.20 -0.40
N GLN A 59 8.71 2.09 -0.27
CA GLN A 59 8.74 3.38 -0.99
C GLN A 59 9.93 4.25 -0.55
N ARG A 60 10.31 4.23 0.73
CA ARG A 60 11.50 4.95 1.23
C ARG A 60 12.81 4.37 0.70
N PHE A 61 12.88 3.06 0.47
CA PHE A 61 14.06 2.45 -0.16
C PHE A 61 14.21 2.87 -1.64
N LEU A 62 13.10 3.03 -2.35
CA LEU A 62 13.11 3.47 -3.76
C LEU A 62 13.37 4.97 -3.91
N LYS A 63 12.87 5.78 -2.98
CA LYS A 63 13.05 7.24 -3.01
C LYS A 63 14.03 7.64 -1.90
N PRO A 64 15.32 7.86 -2.20
CA PRO A 64 16.20 8.51 -1.25
C PRO A 64 15.62 9.89 -0.91
N ALA A 65 15.62 10.23 0.37
CA ALA A 65 15.28 11.59 0.80
C ALA A 65 16.41 12.51 0.31
N ASN A 66 16.07 13.50 -0.51
CA ASN A 66 16.92 14.66 -0.72
C ASN A 66 16.91 15.53 0.53
#